data_AF-A0A158GSP8-F1
#
_entry.id   AF-A0A158GSP8-F1
#
_cell.length_a   1.000
_cell.length_b   1.000
_cell.length_c   1.000
_cell.angle_alpha   90.00
_cell.angle_beta   90.00
_cell.angle_gamma   90.00
#
_symmetry.space_group_name_H-M   'P 1'
#
loop_
_entity.id
_entity.type
_entity.pdbx_description
1 polymer ?
#
loop_
_entity_poly.entity_id
_entity_poly.type
_entity_poly.pdbx_seq_one_letter_code
_entity_poly.pdbx_strand_id
1 'polypeptide(L)'
;MTRTGTITMSMQELDRLKVIEAVAEARLMTWRAAERLGLSRRQVERLVIRCRNKGAASLVSRRRGTRRNHQLPQTVLDRALGLIHECYADFGPTLACEKLRECHGLVLSKETVRRLMTDAGLWVPRKQRPPKVYSAACATDLFWRTGADRRQRPSLV
;
A
#
# COMPACT_ATOMS: atom_id res chain seq x y z
N MET A 1 11.80 37.22 19.36
CA MET A 1 11.42 36.64 18.06
C MET A 1 10.86 35.24 18.27
N THR A 2 9.54 35.07 18.21
CA THR A 2 8.91 33.74 18.23
C THR A 2 9.08 33.07 16.86
N ARG A 3 9.83 31.98 16.79
CA ARG A 3 9.86 31.15 15.57
C ARG A 3 8.47 30.52 15.37
N THR A 4 7.74 30.96 14.35
CA THR A 4 6.46 30.35 13.95
C THR A 4 6.73 28.95 13.39
N GLY A 5 6.67 27.94 14.26
CA GLY A 5 6.85 26.54 13.88
C GLY A 5 5.51 25.91 13.48
N THR A 6 5.36 25.53 12.21
CA THR A 6 4.18 24.82 11.72
C THR A 6 4.17 23.37 12.23
N ILE A 7 3.08 22.96 12.89
CA ILE A 7 2.90 21.59 13.39
C ILE A 7 1.85 20.88 12.53
N THR A 8 2.25 19.82 11.81
CA THR A 8 1.31 18.98 11.05
C THR A 8 0.65 17.93 11.94
N MET A 9 -0.68 17.98 12.02
CA MET A 9 -1.53 17.09 12.84
C MET A 9 -2.67 16.53 11.98
N SER A 10 -3.14 15.31 12.29
CA SER A 10 -4.41 14.85 11.72
C SER A 10 -5.59 15.50 12.45
N MET A 11 -6.78 15.52 11.83
CA MET A 11 -7.98 16.08 12.47
C MET A 11 -8.28 15.43 13.83
N GLN A 12 -8.12 14.10 13.93
CA GLN A 12 -8.28 13.35 15.18
C GLN A 12 -7.29 13.78 16.28
N GLU A 13 -6.09 14.24 15.91
CA GLU A 13 -5.10 14.73 16.88
C GLU A 13 -5.36 16.18 17.29
N LEU A 14 -5.93 17.01 16.40
CA LEU A 14 -6.43 18.35 16.74
C LEU A 14 -7.63 18.28 17.68
N ASP A 15 -8.56 17.36 17.45
CA ASP A 15 -9.71 17.18 18.37
C ASP A 15 -9.27 16.59 19.71
N ARG A 16 -8.29 15.68 19.71
CA ARG A 16 -7.64 15.22 20.94
C ARG A 16 -6.93 16.36 21.67
N LEU A 17 -6.28 17.28 20.96
CA LEU A 17 -5.63 18.46 21.54
C LEU A 17 -6.63 19.31 22.32
N LYS A 18 -7.73 19.75 21.67
CA LYS A 18 -8.79 20.55 22.31
C LYS A 18 -9.32 19.91 23.60
N VAL A 19 -9.53 18.58 23.60
CA VAL A 19 -10.02 17.85 24.77
C VAL A 19 -8.97 17.78 25.89
N ILE A 20 -7.70 17.55 25.56
CA ILE A 20 -6.61 17.51 26.54
C ILE A 20 -6.29 18.90 27.11
N GLU A 21 -6.37 19.96 26.30
CA GLU A 21 -6.25 21.36 26.74
C GLU A 21 -7.36 21.72 27.74
N ALA A 22 -8.62 21.39 27.43
CA ALA A 22 -9.74 21.62 28.37
C ALA A 22 -9.56 20.91 29.73
N VAL A 23 -8.92 19.72 29.77
CA VAL A 23 -8.55 19.06 31.03
C VAL A 23 -7.35 19.75 31.70
N ALA A 24 -6.35 20.19 30.92
CA ALA A 24 -5.19 20.89 31.44
C ALA A 24 -5.55 22.23 32.10
N GLU A 25 -6.58 22.91 31.57
CA GLU A 25 -7.20 24.15 32.10
C GLU A 25 -8.25 23.90 33.20
N ALA A 26 -8.45 22.65 33.63
CA ALA A 26 -9.49 22.24 34.59
C ALA A 26 -10.96 22.54 34.19
N ARG A 27 -11.21 22.88 32.91
CA ARG A 27 -12.55 23.08 32.33
C ARG A 27 -13.29 21.76 32.04
N LEU A 28 -12.57 20.63 31.99
CA LEU A 28 -13.12 19.30 31.75
C LEU A 28 -12.53 18.27 32.71
N MET A 29 -13.38 17.43 33.30
CA MET A 29 -12.96 16.33 34.16
C MET A 29 -12.25 15.21 33.37
N THR A 30 -11.17 14.67 33.93
CA THR A 30 -10.36 13.59 33.32
C THR A 30 -11.17 12.36 32.91
N TRP A 31 -12.18 11.97 33.68
CA TRP A 31 -13.03 10.82 33.36
C TRP A 31 -13.91 11.06 32.12
N ARG A 32 -14.48 12.26 32.00
CA ARG A 32 -15.32 12.66 30.86
C ARG A 32 -14.50 12.84 29.58
N ALA A 33 -13.25 13.27 29.71
CA ALA A 33 -12.28 13.28 28.62
C ALA A 33 -11.85 11.86 28.20
N ALA A 34 -11.72 10.93 29.16
CA ALA A 34 -11.40 9.53 28.90
C ALA A 34 -12.49 8.85 28.07
N GLU A 35 -13.76 9.02 28.45
CA GLU A 35 -14.93 8.59 27.67
C GLU A 35 -14.94 9.20 26.25
N ARG A 36 -14.86 10.53 26.14
CA ARG A 36 -14.91 11.23 24.84
C ARG A 36 -13.79 10.82 23.87
N LEU A 37 -12.63 10.39 24.39
CA LEU A 37 -11.47 9.98 23.59
C LEU A 37 -11.37 8.46 23.38
N GLY A 38 -12.22 7.65 24.02
CA GLY A 38 -12.08 6.19 24.04
C GLY A 38 -10.76 5.72 24.68
N LEU A 39 -10.27 6.44 25.71
CA LEU A 39 -9.00 6.18 26.39
C LEU A 39 -9.22 5.89 27.87
N SER A 40 -8.26 5.24 28.52
CA SER A 40 -8.25 5.12 29.98
C SER A 40 -7.87 6.46 30.64
N ARG A 41 -8.36 6.70 31.87
CA ARG A 41 -8.00 7.88 32.69
C ARG A 41 -6.48 8.07 32.80
N ARG A 42 -5.73 6.99 33.06
CA ARG A 42 -4.25 6.99 33.12
C ARG A 42 -3.60 7.43 31.80
N GLN A 43 -4.19 7.12 30.64
CA GLN A 43 -3.70 7.62 29.35
C GLN A 43 -3.97 9.12 29.21
N VAL A 44 -5.16 9.60 29.59
CA VAL A 44 -5.50 11.04 29.60
C VAL A 44 -4.56 11.83 30.50
N GLU A 45 -4.34 11.38 31.74
CA GLU A 45 -3.41 11.98 32.71
C GLU A 45 -1.98 12.10 32.13
N ARG A 46 -1.48 11.02 31.53
CA ARG A 46 -0.17 11.01 30.84
C ARG A 46 -0.11 11.95 29.64
N LEU A 47 -1.22 12.19 28.93
CA LEU A 47 -1.29 13.15 27.83
C LEU A 47 -1.33 14.59 28.36
N VAL A 48 -2.10 14.88 29.42
CA VAL A 48 -2.16 16.20 30.08
C VAL A 48 -0.79 16.61 30.61
N ILE A 49 -0.11 15.74 31.37
CA ILE A 49 1.25 15.99 31.89
C ILE A 49 2.22 16.29 30.73
N ARG A 50 2.14 15.51 29.65
CA ARG A 50 3.01 15.71 28.49
C ARG A 50 2.69 17.00 27.72
N CYS A 51 1.42 17.39 27.65
CA CYS A 51 0.98 18.63 27.01
C CYS A 51 1.43 19.85 27.80
N ARG A 52 1.34 19.82 29.15
CA ARG A 52 1.92 20.86 30.02
C ARG A 52 3.43 21.02 29.81
N ASN A 53 4.16 19.92 29.64
CA ASN A 53 5.63 19.96 29.54
C ASN A 53 6.16 20.25 28.12
N LYS A 54 5.37 20.01 27.05
CA LYS A 54 5.85 20.04 25.65
C LYS A 54 4.86 20.67 24.66
N GLY A 55 3.78 21.29 25.13
CA GLY A 55 2.75 21.94 24.32
C GLY A 55 1.99 21.01 23.37
N ALA A 56 1.32 21.60 22.39
CA ALA A 56 0.52 20.90 21.38
C ALA A 56 1.31 19.84 20.57
N ALA A 57 2.59 20.12 20.30
CA ALA A 57 3.51 19.20 19.63
C ALA A 57 3.66 17.83 20.35
N SER A 58 3.27 17.75 21.62
CA SER A 58 3.38 16.53 22.44
C SER A 58 2.34 15.44 22.13
N LEU A 59 1.24 15.83 21.47
CA LEU A 59 0.11 14.96 21.10
C LEU A 59 0.22 14.45 19.66
N VAL A 60 1.10 15.05 18.86
CA VAL A 60 1.60 14.50 17.59
C VAL A 60 2.09 13.08 17.83
N SER A 61 1.64 12.12 17.01
CA SER A 61 2.17 10.76 17.04
C SER A 61 3.69 10.75 16.85
N ARG A 62 4.44 10.35 17.88
CA ARG A 62 5.91 10.19 17.84
C ARG A 62 6.40 9.15 16.82
N ARG A 63 5.50 8.40 16.17
CA ARG A 63 5.82 7.48 15.08
C ARG A 63 5.83 8.19 13.71
N ARG A 64 5.35 9.43 13.59
CA ARG A 64 5.51 10.20 12.35
C ARG A 64 6.99 10.48 12.09
N GLY A 65 7.41 10.30 10.83
CA GLY A 65 8.81 10.43 10.41
C GLY A 65 9.76 9.34 10.92
N THR A 66 9.34 8.47 11.84
CA THR A 66 10.19 7.40 12.39
C THR A 66 10.00 6.11 11.61
N ARG A 67 11.11 5.48 11.20
CA ARG A 67 11.11 4.12 10.62
C ARG A 67 10.43 3.13 11.57
N ARG A 68 9.74 2.10 11.05
CA ARG A 68 9.20 1.05 11.92
C ARG A 68 10.36 0.28 12.59
N ASN A 69 10.15 -0.20 13.81
CA ASN A 69 11.17 -0.92 14.58
C ASN A 69 11.75 -2.16 13.86
N HIS A 70 10.97 -2.78 12.96
CA HIS A 70 11.38 -3.93 12.15
C HIS A 70 11.53 -3.57 10.65
N GLN A 71 11.71 -2.29 10.33
CA GLN A 71 12.01 -1.86 8.97
C GLN A 71 13.47 -2.19 8.67
N LEU A 72 13.70 -3.01 7.65
CA LEU A 72 15.05 -3.31 7.17
C LEU A 72 15.78 -2.01 6.80
N PRO A 73 17.10 -1.93 7.00
CA PRO A 73 17.88 -0.77 6.60
C PRO A 73 17.72 -0.54 5.11
N GLN A 74 17.42 0.70 4.73
CA GLN A 74 17.10 1.07 3.34
C GLN A 74 18.18 0.62 2.36
N THR A 75 19.46 0.75 2.75
CA THR A 75 20.63 0.28 1.98
C THR A 75 20.57 -1.19 1.56
N VAL A 76 19.96 -2.07 2.36
CA VAL A 76 19.79 -3.49 2.01
C VAL A 76 18.63 -3.67 1.02
N LEU A 77 17.57 -2.87 1.13
CA LEU A 77 16.46 -2.87 0.19
C LEU A 77 16.89 -2.32 -1.17
N ASP A 78 17.66 -1.22 -1.18
CA ASP A 78 18.19 -0.59 -2.39
C ASP A 78 19.17 -1.54 -3.11
N ARG A 79 20.08 -2.19 -2.36
CA ARG A 79 20.97 -3.22 -2.91
C ARG A 79 20.21 -4.41 -3.49
N ALA A 80 19.16 -4.88 -2.81
CA ALA A 80 18.34 -5.98 -3.31
C ALA A 80 17.56 -5.56 -4.57
N LEU A 81 17.04 -4.33 -4.64
CA LEU A 81 16.38 -3.79 -5.82
C LEU A 81 17.33 -3.70 -7.02
N GLY A 82 18.55 -3.18 -6.83
CA GLY A 82 19.56 -3.12 -7.89
C GLY A 82 19.85 -4.50 -8.49
N LEU A 83 20.11 -5.49 -7.63
CA LEU A 83 20.32 -6.88 -8.05
C LEU A 83 19.11 -7.51 -8.77
N ILE A 84 17.88 -7.16 -8.36
CA ILE A 84 16.68 -7.62 -9.07
C ILE A 84 16.59 -6.97 -10.46
N HIS A 85 16.85 -5.66 -10.57
CA HIS A 85 16.85 -4.95 -11.85
C HIS A 85 17.93 -5.46 -12.81
N GLU A 86 19.15 -5.69 -12.34
CA GLU A 86 20.31 -6.06 -13.16
C GLU A 86 20.32 -7.54 -13.56
N CYS A 87 19.90 -8.44 -12.66
CA CYS A 87 20.09 -9.88 -12.85
C CYS A 87 18.79 -10.71 -12.86
N TYR A 88 17.68 -10.19 -12.34
CA TYR A 88 16.48 -10.99 -12.06
C TYR A 88 15.15 -10.36 -12.51
N ALA A 89 15.16 -9.48 -13.51
CA ALA A 89 13.97 -8.77 -13.98
C ALA A 89 12.84 -9.70 -14.46
N ASP A 90 13.18 -10.79 -15.15
CA ASP A 90 12.22 -11.79 -15.66
C ASP A 90 11.70 -12.77 -14.59
N PHE A 91 12.28 -12.75 -13.38
CA PHE A 91 12.04 -13.76 -12.37
C PHE A 91 10.84 -13.42 -11.49
N GLY A 92 10.01 -14.42 -11.16
CA GLY A 92 8.95 -14.24 -10.17
C GLY A 92 9.51 -13.94 -8.76
N PRO A 93 8.77 -13.24 -7.89
CA PRO A 93 9.25 -12.81 -6.57
C PRO A 93 9.69 -13.96 -5.65
N THR A 94 9.17 -15.17 -5.86
CA THR A 94 9.61 -16.39 -5.19
C THR A 94 11.04 -16.76 -5.57
N LEU A 95 11.34 -16.82 -6.87
CA LEU A 95 12.62 -17.29 -7.40
C LEU A 95 13.71 -16.22 -7.30
N ALA A 96 13.34 -14.93 -7.44
CA ALA A 96 14.21 -13.80 -7.12
C ALA A 96 14.63 -13.84 -5.63
N CYS A 97 13.70 -14.15 -4.70
CA CYS A 97 14.03 -14.32 -3.28
C CYS A 97 15.00 -15.48 -3.01
N GLU A 98 14.88 -16.58 -3.76
CA GLU A 98 15.79 -17.73 -3.67
C GLU A 98 17.19 -17.36 -4.18
N LYS A 99 17.29 -16.70 -5.35
CA LYS A 99 18.59 -16.27 -5.91
C LYS A 99 19.27 -15.14 -5.13
N LEU A 100 18.52 -14.22 -4.52
CA LEU A 100 19.07 -13.24 -3.58
C LEU A 100 19.70 -13.91 -2.34
N ARG A 101 19.11 -15.01 -1.86
CA ARG A 101 19.67 -15.79 -0.74
C ARG A 101 20.89 -16.61 -1.17
N GLU A 102 20.80 -17.33 -2.29
CA GLU A 102 21.85 -18.25 -2.77
C GLU A 102 23.09 -17.53 -3.29
N CYS A 103 22.90 -16.55 -4.19
CA CYS A 103 24.02 -15.91 -4.90
C CYS A 103 24.59 -14.70 -4.14
N HIS A 104 23.77 -14.02 -3.32
CA HIS A 104 24.12 -12.73 -2.72
C HIS A 104 24.05 -12.71 -1.18
N GLY A 105 23.67 -13.83 -0.54
CA GLY A 105 23.55 -13.95 0.91
C GLY A 105 22.43 -13.10 1.55
N LEU A 106 21.56 -12.49 0.75
CA LEU A 106 20.52 -11.56 1.22
C LEU A 106 19.28 -12.33 1.68
N VAL A 107 19.21 -12.61 2.98
CA VAL A 107 18.04 -13.28 3.60
C VAL A 107 16.89 -12.29 3.77
N LEU A 108 16.10 -12.13 2.70
CA LEU A 108 14.86 -11.36 2.69
C LEU A 108 13.63 -12.27 2.75
N SER A 109 12.50 -11.75 3.23
CA SER A 109 11.24 -12.50 3.13
C SER A 109 10.66 -12.42 1.72
N LYS A 110 9.99 -13.49 1.26
CA LYS A 110 9.30 -13.51 -0.05
C LYS A 110 8.30 -12.35 -0.21
N GLU A 111 7.65 -11.95 0.88
CA GLU A 111 6.74 -10.79 0.93
C GLU A 111 7.46 -9.44 0.83
N THR A 112 8.69 -9.33 1.35
CA THR A 112 9.54 -8.14 1.14
C THR A 112 9.92 -8.00 -0.33
N VAL A 113 10.44 -9.07 -0.95
CA VAL A 113 10.82 -9.08 -2.37
C VAL A 113 9.61 -8.77 -3.26
N ARG A 114 8.46 -9.37 -2.98
CA ARG A 114 7.21 -9.10 -3.70
C ARG A 114 6.79 -7.62 -3.63
N ARG A 115 6.94 -6.96 -2.47
CA ARG A 115 6.64 -5.51 -2.35
C ARG A 115 7.63 -4.69 -3.16
N LEU A 116 8.92 -4.93 -2.99
CA LEU A 116 9.97 -4.24 -3.76
C LEU A 116 9.72 -4.32 -5.28
N MET A 117 9.38 -5.51 -5.79
CA MET A 117 9.07 -5.69 -7.22
C MET A 117 7.75 -5.06 -7.66
N THR A 118 6.73 -4.98 -6.81
CA THR A 118 5.48 -4.27 -7.14
C THR A 118 5.68 -2.75 -7.09
N ASP A 119 6.39 -2.25 -6.08
CA ASP A 119 6.69 -0.82 -5.91
C ASP A 119 7.61 -0.30 -7.03
N ALA A 120 8.53 -1.14 -7.53
CA ALA A 120 9.38 -0.87 -8.70
C ALA A 120 8.71 -1.16 -10.07
N GLY A 121 7.44 -1.59 -10.09
CA GLY A 121 6.70 -1.90 -11.33
C GLY A 121 7.10 -3.19 -12.06
N LEU A 122 8.18 -3.86 -11.62
CA LEU A 122 8.69 -5.12 -12.20
C LEU A 122 7.70 -6.29 -12.11
N TRP A 123 6.79 -6.29 -11.12
CA TRP A 123 5.84 -7.39 -10.94
C TRP A 123 4.43 -6.92 -10.54
N VAL A 124 3.49 -7.10 -11.47
CA VAL A 124 2.05 -6.83 -11.25
C VAL A 124 1.37 -8.04 -10.57
N PRO A 125 0.79 -7.87 -9.36
CA PRO A 125 0.01 -8.91 -8.68
C PRO A 125 -1.16 -9.42 -9.51
N ARG A 126 -1.47 -10.73 -9.44
CA ARG A 126 -2.57 -11.34 -10.23
C ARG A 126 -3.91 -10.61 -10.10
N LYS A 127 -4.26 -10.10 -8.91
CA LYS A 127 -5.50 -9.34 -8.65
C LYS A 127 -5.58 -7.97 -9.35
N GLN A 128 -4.45 -7.43 -9.81
CA GLN A 128 -4.34 -6.14 -10.49
C GLN A 128 -4.13 -6.28 -12.00
N ARG A 129 -3.99 -7.51 -12.52
CA ARG A 129 -3.88 -7.74 -13.96
C ARG A 129 -5.26 -7.56 -14.59
N PRO A 130 -5.36 -6.91 -15.77
CA PRO A 130 -6.62 -6.83 -16.48
C PRO A 130 -7.16 -8.24 -16.75
N PRO A 131 -8.50 -8.44 -16.75
CA PRO A 131 -9.09 -9.72 -17.09
C PRO A 131 -8.62 -10.12 -18.49
N LYS A 132 -8.20 -11.39 -18.65
CA LYS A 132 -7.71 -11.89 -19.93
C LYS A 132 -8.87 -11.91 -20.93
N VAL A 133 -8.92 -10.92 -21.82
CA VAL A 133 -9.89 -10.88 -22.91
C VAL A 133 -9.57 -12.04 -23.87
N TYR A 134 -10.38 -13.10 -23.81
CA TYR A 134 -10.35 -14.16 -24.81
C TYR A 134 -11.09 -13.65 -26.05
N SER A 135 -10.35 -13.06 -26.99
CA SER A 135 -10.88 -12.70 -28.30
C SER A 135 -11.19 -13.96 -29.12
N ALA A 136 -12.47 -14.25 -29.34
CA ALA A 136 -12.93 -15.34 -30.19
C ALA A 136 -12.77 -14.98 -31.68
N ALA A 137 -11.53 -14.93 -32.16
CA ALA A 137 -11.18 -14.63 -33.55
C ALA A 137 -10.83 -15.91 -34.33
N CYS A 138 -11.84 -16.77 -34.57
CA CYS A 138 -11.78 -17.90 -35.53
C CYS A 138 -13.18 -18.53 -35.71
N ALA A 139 -14.13 -17.82 -36.33
CA ALA A 139 -15.47 -18.37 -36.62
C ALA A 139 -16.24 -17.70 -37.79
N THR A 140 -15.56 -17.13 -38.79
CA THR A 140 -16.22 -16.62 -40.02
C THR A 140 -15.28 -16.57 -41.22
N ASP A 141 -14.92 -17.74 -41.75
CA ASP A 141 -14.74 -17.91 -43.20
C ASP A 141 -15.08 -19.36 -43.58
N LEU A 142 -15.37 -19.60 -44.87
CA LEU A 142 -15.91 -20.85 -45.45
C LEU A 142 -17.41 -21.13 -45.21
N PHE A 143 -18.29 -20.42 -45.92
CA PHE A 143 -19.60 -20.99 -46.30
C PHE A 143 -20.09 -20.63 -47.73
N TRP A 144 -19.56 -19.60 -48.38
CA TRP A 144 -20.08 -19.13 -49.68
C TRP A 144 -19.59 -19.90 -50.92
N ARG A 145 -18.77 -20.96 -50.78
CA ARG A 145 -17.98 -21.52 -51.90
C ARG A 145 -18.17 -23.00 -52.25
N THR A 146 -19.42 -23.45 -52.39
CA THR A 146 -19.74 -24.50 -53.38
C THR A 146 -21.18 -24.37 -53.86
N GLY A 147 -21.36 -24.06 -55.15
CA GLY A 147 -22.64 -24.27 -55.82
C GLY A 147 -22.81 -25.75 -56.19
N ALA A 148 -24.03 -26.27 -56.03
CA ALA A 148 -24.44 -27.55 -56.59
C ALA A 148 -25.79 -27.37 -57.29
N ASP A 149 -25.73 -27.23 -58.61
CA ASP A 149 -26.89 -27.30 -59.50
C ASP A 149 -27.65 -28.63 -59.32
N ARG A 150 -28.98 -28.58 -59.45
CA ARG A 150 -29.81 -29.56 -60.18
C ARG A 150 -31.28 -29.13 -60.11
N ARG A 151 -31.81 -28.52 -61.17
CA ARG A 151 -33.08 -28.88 -61.86
C ARG A 151 -33.24 -28.13 -63.19
N GLN A 152 -32.47 -28.53 -64.21
CA GLN A 152 -33.04 -28.64 -65.56
C GLN A 152 -33.87 -29.95 -65.61
N ARG A 153 -34.88 -30.18 -66.45
CA ARG A 153 -35.12 -29.82 -67.88
C ARG A 153 -36.66 -29.88 -68.14
N PRO A 154 -37.13 -29.79 -69.40
CA PRO A 154 -37.08 -28.67 -70.37
C PRO A 154 -38.54 -28.15 -70.53
N SER A 155 -39.13 -27.72 -71.64
CA SER A 155 -38.75 -27.45 -73.05
C SER A 155 -39.70 -26.37 -73.62
N LEU A 156 -39.28 -25.70 -74.70
CA LEU A 156 -40.13 -24.80 -75.50
C LEU A 156 -40.97 -25.59 -76.53
N VAL A 157 -42.26 -25.29 -76.63
CA VAL A 157 -42.93 -24.68 -77.82
C VAL A 157 -44.02 -23.76 -77.29
#